data_AF-A0A7K2WMQ5-F1
#
_entry.id   AF-A0A7K2WMQ5-F1
#
_cell.length_a   1.000
_cell.length_b   1.000
_cell.length_c   1.000
_cell.angle_alpha   90.00
_cell.angle_beta   90.00
_cell.angle_gamma   90.00
#
_symmetry.space_group_name_H-M   'P 1'
#
loop_
_entity.id
_entity.type
_entity.pdbx_description
1 polymer ?
#
loop_
_entity_poly.entity_id
_entity_poly.type
_entity_poly.pdbx_seq_one_letter_code
_entity_poly.pdbx_strand_id
1 'polypeptide(L)'
;MMHDAPGEPTIRNDDEQDVQDATSASHAAADAGGAAEAAVPRPEARLEKAVRAAEQALIEFEIALETFRVEVENFSRLHHQRLGPMYARLDELDAMIAEARAARTGDPADVRRAEEARALVQPMPGVEELFHDWLDSEGLSPEAAAMLTDQPVRPPKRVRPSDEARKLYRDLARKAHPDLAQDDKERARREEFITRVNAAYGRGDEPLLRELTEEWAAGPAPEEHRRSESEELYARLEWLSHRKELLTLVAKELEESAIGAMLRMAPDDPDRLLEEIAEQLLAEVSERESQLAQLAR
;
A
#
# COMPACT_ATOMS: atom_id res chain seq x y z
N MET A 1 61.85 26.03 13.76
CA MET A 1 61.32 25.55 15.05
C MET A 1 59.88 25.16 14.77
N MET A 2 59.71 23.87 14.43
CA MET A 2 58.97 22.88 15.22
C MET A 2 57.49 22.89 14.82
N HIS A 3 57.20 22.03 13.85
CA HIS A 3 55.87 21.48 13.60
C HIS A 3 55.41 20.74 14.86
N ASP A 4 54.15 20.91 15.23
CA ASP A 4 53.47 19.86 15.98
C ASP A 4 51.98 19.86 15.65
N ALA A 5 51.50 18.67 15.30
CA ALA A 5 50.13 18.34 14.96
C ALA A 5 49.63 17.36 16.03
N PRO A 6 48.39 17.49 16.54
CA PRO A 6 47.67 16.37 17.13
C PRO A 6 46.69 15.85 16.06
N GLY A 7 46.69 14.59 15.64
CA GLY A 7 46.77 13.37 16.43
C GLY A 7 45.48 12.61 16.13
N GLU A 8 45.57 11.60 15.24
CA GLU A 8 44.48 10.71 14.88
C GLU A 8 43.93 9.98 16.11
N PRO A 9 42.61 9.79 16.25
CA PRO A 9 42.06 8.96 17.31
C PRO A 9 42.33 7.48 17.01
N THR A 10 43.22 6.89 17.80
CA THR A 10 43.43 5.45 17.90
C THR A 10 42.16 4.79 18.44
N ILE A 11 41.49 3.97 17.62
CA ILE A 11 40.41 3.08 18.07
C ILE A 11 41.05 2.04 19.00
N ARG A 12 40.71 2.14 20.29
CA ARG A 12 41.10 1.19 21.32
C ARG A 12 40.12 0.01 21.25
N ASN A 13 40.63 -1.15 20.84
CA ASN A 13 39.90 -2.42 20.89
C ASN A 13 39.69 -2.82 22.35
N ASP A 14 38.57 -2.44 22.94
CA ASP A 14 38.16 -2.84 24.30
C ASP A 14 37.23 -4.08 24.30
N ASP A 15 37.02 -4.74 23.15
CA ASP A 15 36.09 -5.89 23.02
C ASP A 15 36.72 -7.29 23.18
N GLU A 16 38.03 -7.40 23.46
CA GLU A 16 38.72 -8.70 23.58
C GLU A 16 38.99 -9.18 25.03
N GLN A 17 38.64 -8.39 26.06
CA GLN A 17 38.84 -8.79 27.46
C GLN A 17 37.62 -9.46 28.12
N ASP A 18 36.42 -9.37 27.53
CA ASP A 18 35.21 -10.00 28.09
C ASP A 18 35.00 -11.47 27.66
N VAL A 19 35.86 -12.01 26.79
CA VAL A 19 35.73 -13.40 26.29
C VAL A 19 36.61 -14.40 27.07
N GLN A 20 37.51 -13.93 27.94
CA GLN A 20 38.42 -14.81 28.69
C GLN A 20 37.96 -15.12 30.13
N ASP A 21 36.99 -14.39 30.68
CA ASP A 21 36.46 -14.68 32.04
C ASP A 21 35.29 -15.69 32.04
N ALA A 22 34.72 -15.99 30.87
CA ALA A 22 33.64 -16.97 30.72
C ALA A 22 34.12 -18.44 30.65
N THR A 23 35.42 -18.70 30.48
CA THR A 23 35.98 -20.07 30.35
C THR A 23 36.61 -20.61 31.63
N SER A 24 36.80 -19.79 32.66
CA SER A 24 37.35 -20.23 33.96
C SER A 24 36.29 -20.62 35.00
N ALA A 25 35.02 -20.29 34.77
CA ALA A 25 33.90 -20.71 35.62
C ALA A 25 33.35 -22.12 35.29
N SER A 26 33.88 -22.78 34.27
CA SER A 26 33.39 -24.09 33.77
C SER A 26 34.06 -25.32 34.43
N HIS A 27 34.95 -25.17 35.43
CA HIS A 27 35.70 -26.31 36.00
C HIS A 27 35.73 -26.40 37.55
N ALA A 28 34.79 -25.75 38.25
CA ALA A 28 34.69 -25.88 39.71
C ALA A 28 33.23 -25.93 40.20
N ALA A 29 32.46 -26.91 39.74
CA ALA A 29 31.21 -27.32 40.37
C ALA A 29 30.85 -28.77 39.98
N ALA A 30 31.81 -29.68 40.16
CA ALA A 30 31.51 -31.08 40.30
C ALA A 30 31.46 -31.37 41.81
N ASP A 31 30.33 -31.94 42.25
CA ASP A 31 30.04 -32.44 43.59
C ASP A 31 29.34 -31.48 44.57
N ALA A 32 28.02 -31.35 44.39
CA ALA A 32 27.06 -31.31 45.50
C ALA A 32 25.66 -31.64 44.94
N GLY A 33 25.15 -32.82 45.27
CA GLY A 33 23.79 -33.23 44.93
C GLY A 33 22.73 -32.31 45.56
N GLY A 34 21.78 -31.90 44.73
CA GLY A 34 20.61 -31.15 45.13
C GLY A 34 19.68 -30.98 43.93
N ALA A 35 18.68 -31.86 43.83
CA ALA A 35 17.66 -31.82 42.80
C ALA A 35 16.98 -30.44 42.74
N ALA A 36 17.27 -29.69 41.68
CA ALA A 36 16.39 -28.67 41.14
C ALA A 36 16.37 -28.90 39.63
N GLU A 37 15.51 -29.82 39.22
CA GLU A 37 15.10 -30.00 37.84
C GLU A 37 14.54 -28.64 37.38
N ALA A 38 15.37 -27.83 36.73
CA ALA A 38 14.93 -26.61 36.08
C ALA A 38 13.91 -27.06 35.02
N ALA A 39 12.63 -26.89 35.34
CA ALA A 39 11.53 -27.29 34.47
C ALA A 39 11.74 -26.66 33.09
N VAL A 40 12.19 -27.48 32.13
CA VAL A 40 12.29 -27.08 30.72
C VAL A 40 10.88 -26.60 30.35
N PRO A 41 10.70 -25.31 29.98
CA PRO A 41 9.36 -24.80 29.71
C PRO A 41 8.76 -25.63 28.58
N ARG A 42 7.52 -26.09 28.80
CA ARG A 42 6.77 -26.88 27.82
C ARG A 42 6.87 -26.21 26.45
N PRO A 43 7.05 -26.96 25.35
CA PRO A 43 7.18 -26.40 24.00
C PRO A 43 6.08 -25.37 23.67
N GLU A 44 4.87 -25.63 24.15
CA GLU A 44 3.68 -24.76 24.04
C GLU A 44 3.89 -23.39 24.70
N ALA A 45 4.47 -23.32 25.90
CA ALA A 45 4.73 -22.06 26.60
C ALA A 45 5.77 -21.18 25.86
N ARG A 46 6.72 -21.81 25.14
CA ARG A 46 7.66 -21.08 24.28
C ARG A 46 6.96 -20.56 23.02
N LEU A 47 6.06 -21.34 22.44
CA LEU A 47 5.27 -20.97 21.26
C LEU A 47 4.32 -19.81 21.58
N GLU A 48 3.59 -19.86 22.69
CA GLU A 48 2.76 -18.74 23.16
C GLU A 48 3.56 -17.45 23.33
N LYS A 49 4.74 -17.53 23.93
CA LYS A 49 5.61 -16.37 24.11
C LYS A 49 6.06 -15.79 22.75
N ALA A 50 6.38 -16.65 21.78
CA ALA A 50 6.74 -16.24 20.43
C ALA A 50 5.56 -15.57 19.71
N VAL A 51 4.36 -16.12 19.81
CA VAL A 51 3.14 -15.52 19.23
C VAL A 51 2.90 -14.14 19.83
N ARG A 52 2.94 -13.98 21.16
CA ARG A 52 2.75 -12.66 21.79
C ARG A 52 3.80 -11.63 21.37
N ALA A 53 5.06 -12.06 21.24
CA ALA A 53 6.13 -11.18 20.76
C ALA A 53 5.89 -10.76 19.29
N ALA A 54 5.44 -11.68 18.44
CA ALA A 54 5.09 -11.39 17.05
C ALA A 54 3.87 -10.47 16.94
N GLU A 55 2.86 -10.64 17.80
CA GLU A 55 1.69 -9.74 17.88
C GLU A 55 2.09 -8.33 18.27
N GLN A 56 2.93 -8.18 19.30
CA GLN A 56 3.41 -6.87 19.74
C GLN A 56 4.23 -6.18 18.64
N ALA A 57 5.15 -6.90 18.00
CA ALA A 57 5.94 -6.37 16.90
C ALA A 57 5.08 -5.96 15.70
N LEU A 58 4.01 -6.71 15.41
CA LEU A 58 3.09 -6.37 14.33
C LEU A 58 2.31 -5.07 14.65
N ILE A 59 1.86 -4.91 15.89
CA ILE A 59 1.16 -3.69 16.34
C ILE A 59 2.09 -2.47 16.21
N GLU A 60 3.33 -2.58 16.67
CA GLU A 60 4.34 -1.51 16.55
C GLU A 60 4.62 -1.17 15.09
N PHE A 61 4.73 -2.19 14.22
CA PHE A 61 4.90 -2.00 12.79
C PHE A 61 3.70 -1.32 12.13
N GLU A 62 2.47 -1.71 12.48
CA GLU A 62 1.24 -1.06 11.99
C GLU A 62 1.15 0.40 12.42
N ILE A 63 1.51 0.71 13.68
CA ILE A 63 1.55 2.08 14.18
C ILE A 63 2.56 2.90 13.38
N ALA A 64 3.79 2.41 13.22
CA ALA A 64 4.84 3.11 12.48
C ALA A 64 4.44 3.35 11.02
N LEU A 65 3.84 2.35 10.37
CA LEU A 65 3.36 2.48 8.99
C LEU A 65 2.24 3.52 8.87
N GLU A 66 1.28 3.52 9.79
CA GLU A 66 0.20 4.51 9.78
C GLU A 66 0.72 5.93 10.04
N THR A 67 1.68 6.09 10.96
CA THR A 67 2.37 7.36 11.18
C THR A 67 3.05 7.85 9.90
N PHE A 68 3.84 7.00 9.24
CA PHE A 68 4.51 7.37 7.99
C PHE A 68 3.53 7.70 6.87
N ARG A 69 2.41 6.96 6.76
CA ARG A 69 1.35 7.25 5.79
C ARG A 69 0.75 8.65 6.00
N VAL A 70 0.51 9.03 7.25
CA VAL A 70 -0.01 10.37 7.59
C VAL A 70 1.03 11.45 7.26
N GLU A 71 2.32 11.20 7.51
CA GLU A 71 3.41 12.10 7.12
C GLU A 71 3.45 12.32 5.61
N VAL A 72 3.38 11.25 4.81
CA VAL A 72 3.30 11.31 3.34
C VAL A 72 2.10 12.14 2.89
N GLU A 73 0.92 11.92 3.48
CA GLU A 73 -0.29 12.67 3.11
C GLU A 73 -0.17 14.15 3.47
N ASN A 74 0.34 14.47 4.65
CA ASN A 74 0.52 15.85 5.10
C ASN A 74 1.55 16.58 4.24
N PHE A 75 2.69 15.94 3.96
CA PHE A 75 3.71 16.49 3.08
C PHE A 75 3.17 16.72 1.68
N SER A 76 2.39 15.77 1.14
CA SER A 76 1.74 15.92 -0.17
C SER A 76 0.82 17.16 -0.22
N ARG A 77 0.02 17.39 0.83
CA ARG A 77 -0.83 18.60 0.92
C ARG A 77 0.01 19.87 0.97
N LEU A 78 1.04 19.92 1.81
CA LEU A 78 1.91 21.09 1.94
C LEU A 78 2.69 21.37 0.66
N HIS A 79 3.22 20.33 0.02
CA HIS A 79 3.86 20.38 -1.28
C HIS A 79 2.92 21.00 -2.33
N HIS A 80 1.69 20.50 -2.45
CA HIS A 80 0.73 21.04 -3.42
C HIS A 80 0.34 22.50 -3.11
N GLN A 81 0.13 22.83 -1.84
CA GLN A 81 -0.24 24.20 -1.43
C GLN A 81 0.89 25.22 -1.63
N ARG A 82 2.13 24.86 -1.27
CA ARG A 82 3.28 25.78 -1.34
C ARG A 82 3.88 25.83 -2.74
N LEU A 83 4.06 24.68 -3.39
CA LEU A 83 4.82 24.58 -4.64
C LEU A 83 3.91 24.53 -5.88
N GLY A 84 2.67 24.05 -5.74
CA GLY A 84 1.71 23.97 -6.85
C GLY A 84 1.53 25.27 -7.64
N PRO A 85 1.33 26.43 -6.98
CA PRO A 85 1.25 27.72 -7.67
C PRO A 85 2.53 28.09 -8.43
N MET A 86 3.71 27.69 -7.95
CA MET A 86 4.98 27.98 -8.60
C MET A 86 5.18 27.11 -9.84
N TYR A 87 4.83 25.82 -9.79
CA TYR A 87 4.84 24.94 -10.97
C TYR A 87 3.91 25.48 -12.07
N ALA A 88 2.67 25.81 -11.72
CA ALA A 88 1.72 26.39 -12.68
C ALA A 88 2.24 27.72 -13.27
N ARG A 89 2.93 28.53 -12.46
CA ARG A 89 3.55 29.78 -12.93
C ARG A 89 4.72 29.52 -13.88
N LEU A 90 5.57 28.53 -13.60
CA LEU A 90 6.67 28.15 -14.48
C LEU A 90 6.14 27.65 -15.83
N ASP A 91 5.13 26.78 -15.83
CA ASP A 91 4.52 26.26 -17.05
C ASP A 91 3.94 27.40 -17.91
N GLU A 92 3.20 28.33 -17.29
CA GLU A 92 2.68 29.52 -17.98
C GLU A 92 3.81 30.39 -18.56
N LEU A 93 4.89 30.62 -17.80
CA LEU A 93 6.03 31.40 -18.28
C LEU A 93 6.74 30.71 -19.45
N ASP A 94 6.90 29.40 -19.41
CA ASP A 94 7.53 28.63 -20.49
C ASP A 94 6.68 28.69 -21.77
N ALA A 95 5.34 28.62 -21.65
CA ALA A 95 4.44 28.85 -22.78
C ALA A 95 4.56 30.27 -23.35
N MET A 96 4.53 31.30 -22.49
CA MET A 96 4.68 32.70 -22.92
C MET A 96 6.04 32.95 -23.60
N ILE A 97 7.11 32.36 -23.10
CA ILE A 97 8.45 32.46 -23.69
C ILE A 97 8.48 31.81 -25.07
N ALA A 98 7.90 30.62 -25.22
CA ALA A 98 7.84 29.91 -26.50
C ALA A 98 7.03 30.71 -27.53
N GLU A 99 5.89 31.27 -27.14
CA GLU A 99 5.05 32.14 -27.97
C GLU A 99 5.80 33.42 -28.41
N ALA A 100 6.48 34.09 -27.47
CA ALA A 100 7.26 35.28 -27.78
C ALA A 100 8.41 34.99 -28.76
N ARG A 101 9.05 33.82 -28.65
CA ARG A 101 10.07 33.35 -29.61
C ARG A 101 9.45 33.11 -30.98
N ALA A 102 8.37 32.34 -31.04
CA ALA A 102 7.66 32.02 -32.29
C ALA A 102 7.19 33.29 -33.03
N ALA A 103 6.68 34.28 -32.30
CA ALA A 103 6.26 35.56 -32.87
C ALA A 103 7.42 36.36 -33.48
N ARG A 104 8.63 36.24 -32.92
CA ARG A 104 9.84 36.92 -33.42
C ARG A 104 10.50 36.22 -34.60
N THR A 105 10.59 34.90 -34.57
CA THR A 105 11.31 34.12 -35.59
C THR A 105 10.41 33.76 -36.77
N GLY A 106 9.13 33.46 -36.51
CA GLY A 106 8.21 32.87 -37.49
C GLY A 106 8.62 31.47 -37.94
N ASP A 107 9.57 30.81 -37.28
CA ASP A 107 10.02 29.45 -37.62
C ASP A 107 8.90 28.45 -37.30
N PRO A 108 8.48 27.60 -38.26
CA PRO A 108 7.51 26.53 -38.00
C PRO A 108 7.87 25.62 -36.81
N ALA A 109 9.15 25.44 -36.49
CA ALA A 109 9.58 24.66 -35.33
C ALA A 109 9.39 25.41 -34.00
N ASP A 110 9.52 26.73 -33.98
CA ASP A 110 9.21 27.55 -32.79
C ASP A 110 7.69 27.65 -32.58
N VAL A 111 6.91 27.77 -33.66
CA VAL A 111 5.44 27.78 -33.61
C VAL A 111 4.91 26.48 -33.01
N ARG A 112 5.38 25.31 -33.47
CA ARG A 112 4.98 24.02 -32.89
C ARG A 112 5.33 23.92 -31.41
N ARG A 113 6.52 24.37 -31.00
CA ARG A 113 6.94 24.37 -29.58
C ARG A 113 6.05 25.28 -28.73
N ALA A 114 5.63 26.42 -29.25
CA ALA A 114 4.70 27.32 -28.57
C ALA A 114 3.31 26.68 -28.41
N GLU A 115 2.79 26.04 -29.46
CA GLU A 115 1.52 25.31 -29.41
C GLU A 115 1.56 24.15 -28.41
N GLU A 116 2.64 23.36 -28.41
CA GLU A 116 2.87 22.27 -27.45
C GLU A 116 2.94 22.78 -26.01
N ALA A 117 3.72 23.83 -25.76
CA ALA A 117 3.84 24.43 -24.42
C ALA A 117 2.50 25.03 -23.94
N ARG A 118 1.75 25.69 -24.83
CA ARG A 118 0.43 26.24 -24.47
C ARG A 118 -0.59 25.15 -24.17
N ALA A 119 -0.54 24.03 -24.88
CA ALA A 119 -1.41 22.88 -24.62
C ALA A 119 -1.17 22.23 -23.24
N LEU A 120 0.04 22.34 -22.68
CA LEU A 120 0.34 21.87 -21.32
C LEU A 120 -0.25 22.75 -20.23
N VAL A 121 -0.44 24.05 -20.52
CA VAL A 121 -0.93 25.04 -19.56
C VAL A 121 -2.45 25.23 -19.64
N GLN A 122 -3.00 25.17 -20.85
CA GLN A 122 -4.44 25.28 -21.02
C GLN A 122 -5.12 24.02 -20.49
N PRO A 123 -6.29 24.16 -19.82
CA PRO A 123 -7.20 23.04 -19.70
C PRO A 123 -7.42 22.49 -21.10
N MET A 124 -7.17 21.19 -21.30
CA MET A 124 -7.36 20.53 -22.58
C MET A 124 -8.74 20.91 -23.17
N PRO A 125 -8.81 21.58 -24.34
CA PRO A 125 -10.07 21.79 -25.04
C PRO A 125 -10.65 20.42 -25.35
N GLY A 126 -11.84 20.12 -24.83
CA GLY A 126 -12.33 18.74 -24.77
C GLY A 126 -12.53 18.21 -23.36
N VAL A 127 -11.86 18.74 -22.33
CA VAL A 127 -12.12 18.35 -20.92
C VAL A 127 -13.27 19.17 -20.36
N GLU A 128 -13.30 20.48 -20.59
CA GLU A 128 -14.53 21.28 -20.41
C GLU A 128 -15.67 20.71 -21.27
N GLU A 129 -15.40 20.23 -22.48
CA GLU A 129 -16.40 19.57 -23.34
C GLU A 129 -16.73 18.14 -22.92
N LEU A 130 -15.88 17.43 -22.18
CA LEU A 130 -16.25 16.19 -21.47
C LEU A 130 -17.15 16.52 -20.27
N PHE A 131 -17.07 17.74 -19.72
CA PHE A 131 -18.05 18.29 -18.79
C PHE A 131 -19.29 18.89 -19.51
N HIS A 132 -19.20 19.30 -20.78
CA HIS A 132 -20.32 19.80 -21.60
C HIS A 132 -21.05 18.74 -22.44
N ASP A 133 -20.48 17.57 -22.71
CA ASP A 133 -21.17 16.38 -23.28
C ASP A 133 -22.24 15.84 -22.31
N TRP A 134 -22.22 16.35 -21.07
CA TRP A 134 -23.25 16.14 -20.08
C TRP A 134 -24.32 17.23 -20.12
N LEU A 135 -24.23 18.27 -20.96
CA LEU A 135 -25.18 19.40 -21.03
C LEU A 135 -25.33 19.89 -22.48
N ASP A 136 -26.30 19.35 -23.19
CA ASP A 136 -26.74 19.83 -24.51
C ASP A 136 -27.68 21.05 -24.40
N SER A 137 -28.08 21.62 -25.54
CA SER A 137 -28.94 22.82 -25.61
C SER A 137 -30.35 22.67 -25.00
N GLU A 138 -30.73 21.46 -24.54
CA GLU A 138 -31.94 21.18 -23.76
C GLU A 138 -31.66 20.73 -22.30
N GLY A 139 -30.39 20.71 -21.87
CA GLY A 139 -29.95 20.18 -20.58
C GLY A 139 -29.22 18.84 -20.69
N LEU A 140 -29.12 18.09 -19.58
CA LEU A 140 -28.40 16.82 -19.52
C LEU A 140 -29.01 15.73 -20.41
N SER A 141 -28.16 14.97 -21.14
CA SER A 141 -28.61 13.78 -21.89
C SER A 141 -29.21 12.73 -20.94
N PRO A 142 -30.13 11.85 -21.38
CA PRO A 142 -30.77 10.86 -20.50
C PRO A 142 -29.77 9.91 -19.82
N GLU A 143 -28.68 9.53 -20.48
CA GLU A 143 -27.60 8.74 -19.91
C GLU A 143 -26.74 9.55 -18.92
N ALA A 144 -26.43 10.82 -19.22
CA ALA A 144 -25.71 11.72 -18.32
C ALA A 144 -26.56 12.09 -17.08
N ALA A 145 -27.86 12.36 -17.28
CA ALA A 145 -28.85 12.55 -16.24
C ALA A 145 -29.02 11.27 -15.42
N ALA A 146 -29.04 10.07 -16.01
CA ALA A 146 -29.10 8.82 -15.24
C ALA A 146 -27.85 8.60 -14.38
N MET A 147 -26.67 9.03 -14.83
CA MET A 147 -25.43 8.99 -14.04
C MET A 147 -25.36 10.09 -12.96
N LEU A 148 -26.02 11.25 -13.14
CA LEU A 148 -26.07 12.37 -12.18
C LEU A 148 -27.31 12.39 -11.26
N THR A 149 -28.41 11.74 -11.64
CA THR A 149 -29.73 11.76 -10.95
C THR A 149 -30.19 10.39 -10.45
N ASP A 150 -29.38 9.35 -10.64
CA ASP A 150 -29.55 8.05 -10.00
C ASP A 150 -30.93 7.38 -10.30
N GLN A 151 -31.34 7.34 -11.59
CA GLN A 151 -32.54 6.59 -12.03
C GLN A 151 -32.30 5.67 -13.24
N PRO A 152 -32.98 4.50 -13.30
CA PRO A 152 -32.29 3.24 -13.53
C PRO A 152 -32.36 2.73 -14.97
N VAL A 153 -31.19 2.51 -15.57
CA VAL A 153 -30.96 1.49 -16.61
C VAL A 153 -31.47 0.17 -16.06
N ARG A 154 -32.39 -0.54 -16.76
CA ARG A 154 -32.99 -1.79 -16.24
C ARG A 154 -31.88 -2.78 -15.83
N PRO A 155 -31.61 -2.95 -14.53
CA PRO A 155 -30.57 -3.84 -14.07
C PRO A 155 -31.13 -5.27 -14.01
N PRO A 156 -30.27 -6.30 -13.92
CA PRO A 156 -30.70 -7.62 -13.49
C PRO A 156 -31.58 -7.49 -12.23
N LYS A 157 -32.66 -8.30 -12.15
CA LYS A 157 -33.73 -8.13 -11.14
C LYS A 157 -33.23 -7.96 -9.70
N ARG A 158 -32.02 -8.42 -9.36
CA ARG A 158 -31.22 -7.96 -8.22
C ARG A 158 -29.73 -7.97 -8.56
N VAL A 159 -29.02 -6.94 -8.10
CA VAL A 159 -27.54 -6.85 -8.15
C VAL A 159 -26.88 -7.83 -7.16
N ARG A 160 -27.63 -8.29 -6.16
CA ARG A 160 -27.17 -9.25 -5.15
C ARG A 160 -28.17 -10.41 -5.07
N PRO A 161 -27.69 -11.67 -5.02
CA PRO A 161 -28.49 -12.78 -4.52
C PRO A 161 -29.12 -12.42 -3.16
N SER A 162 -30.24 -13.04 -2.79
CA SER A 162 -30.88 -12.81 -1.49
C SER A 162 -29.88 -13.01 -0.35
N ASP A 163 -30.11 -12.38 0.81
CA ASP A 163 -29.26 -12.59 1.99
C ASP A 163 -29.18 -14.07 2.39
N GLU A 164 -30.26 -14.80 2.15
CA GLU A 164 -30.31 -16.25 2.35
C GLU A 164 -29.45 -17.00 1.32
N ALA A 165 -29.55 -16.68 0.03
CA ALA A 165 -28.65 -17.24 -0.99
C ALA A 165 -27.18 -16.92 -0.70
N ARG A 166 -26.89 -15.71 -0.20
CA ARG A 166 -25.54 -15.27 0.18
C ARG A 166 -25.02 -16.00 1.43
N LYS A 167 -25.89 -16.29 2.38
CA LYS A 167 -25.58 -17.10 3.56
C LYS A 167 -25.30 -18.55 3.18
N LEU A 168 -26.22 -19.17 2.43
CA LEU A 168 -26.08 -20.55 1.93
C LEU A 168 -24.82 -20.72 1.09
N TYR A 169 -24.55 -19.78 0.19
CA TYR A 169 -23.33 -19.78 -0.62
C TYR A 169 -22.05 -19.71 0.23
N ARG A 170 -21.97 -18.78 1.19
CA ARG A 170 -20.80 -18.67 2.09
C ARG A 170 -20.60 -19.93 2.92
N ASP A 171 -21.68 -20.49 3.45
CA ASP A 171 -21.63 -21.70 4.27
C ASP A 171 -21.17 -22.92 3.46
N LEU A 172 -21.66 -23.07 2.21
CA LEU A 172 -21.25 -24.12 1.29
C LEU A 172 -19.80 -23.94 0.83
N ALA A 173 -19.42 -22.73 0.41
CA ALA A 173 -18.05 -22.44 -0.04
C ALA A 173 -17.02 -22.69 1.06
N ARG A 174 -17.32 -22.32 2.31
CA ARG A 174 -16.44 -22.57 3.46
C ARG A 174 -16.27 -24.05 3.77
N LYS A 175 -17.30 -24.87 3.57
CA LYS A 175 -17.27 -26.31 3.90
C LYS A 175 -16.70 -27.15 2.76
N ALA A 176 -16.94 -26.76 1.51
CA ALA A 176 -16.68 -27.56 0.33
C ALA A 176 -15.51 -27.07 -0.52
N HIS A 177 -14.71 -26.11 -0.04
CA HIS A 177 -13.57 -25.60 -0.79
C HIS A 177 -12.56 -26.74 -1.11
N PRO A 178 -12.01 -26.79 -2.33
CA PRO A 178 -11.04 -27.84 -2.72
C PRO A 178 -9.72 -27.80 -1.92
N ASP A 179 -9.30 -26.65 -1.43
CA ASP A 179 -8.10 -26.51 -0.58
C ASP A 179 -8.21 -27.23 0.79
N LEU A 180 -9.41 -27.65 1.16
CA LEU A 180 -9.66 -28.43 2.37
C LEU A 180 -9.65 -29.95 2.09
N ALA A 181 -9.31 -30.37 0.86
CA ALA A 181 -9.19 -31.78 0.49
C ALA A 181 -7.85 -32.37 0.94
N GLN A 182 -7.87 -33.64 1.35
CA GLN A 182 -6.70 -34.36 1.84
C GLN A 182 -6.04 -35.25 0.77
N ASP A 183 -6.80 -35.57 -0.30
CA ASP A 183 -6.31 -36.34 -1.44
C ASP A 183 -6.89 -35.81 -2.77
N ASP A 184 -6.31 -36.22 -3.89
CA ASP A 184 -6.69 -35.77 -5.22
C ASP A 184 -8.14 -36.16 -5.61
N LYS A 185 -8.66 -37.24 -5.03
CA LYS A 185 -10.02 -37.73 -5.31
C LYS A 185 -11.06 -36.89 -4.59
N GLU A 186 -10.79 -36.52 -3.35
CA GLU A 186 -11.58 -35.59 -2.57
C GLU A 186 -11.51 -34.18 -3.18
N ARG A 187 -10.32 -33.75 -3.62
CA ARG A 187 -10.12 -32.47 -4.29
C ARG A 187 -10.98 -32.37 -5.54
N ALA A 188 -10.95 -33.38 -6.42
CA ALA A 188 -11.79 -33.42 -7.61
C ALA A 188 -13.30 -33.36 -7.29
N ARG A 189 -13.74 -34.11 -6.26
CA ARG A 189 -15.15 -34.06 -5.79
C ARG A 189 -15.55 -32.66 -5.30
N ARG A 190 -14.65 -31.99 -4.57
CA ARG A 190 -14.88 -30.63 -4.04
C ARG A 190 -14.83 -29.56 -5.14
N GLU A 191 -13.94 -29.69 -6.12
CA GLU A 191 -13.88 -28.83 -7.31
C GLU A 191 -15.16 -28.91 -8.15
N GLU A 192 -15.67 -30.12 -8.38
CA GLU A 192 -16.94 -30.33 -9.07
C GLU A 192 -18.11 -29.73 -8.29
N PHE A 193 -18.12 -29.93 -6.96
CA PHE A 193 -19.17 -29.42 -6.08
C PHE A 193 -19.19 -27.88 -6.03
N ILE A 194 -18.04 -27.22 -5.83
CA ILE A 194 -17.96 -25.76 -5.73
C ILE A 194 -18.34 -25.07 -7.05
N THR A 195 -18.05 -25.71 -8.18
CA THR A 195 -18.46 -25.22 -9.51
C THR A 195 -19.98 -25.12 -9.63
N ARG A 196 -20.73 -26.11 -9.14
CA ARG A 196 -22.21 -26.09 -9.13
C ARG A 196 -22.76 -25.02 -8.17
N VAL A 197 -22.13 -24.86 -7.01
CA VAL A 197 -22.48 -23.83 -6.01
C VAL A 197 -22.30 -22.41 -6.56
N ASN A 198 -21.17 -22.15 -7.23
CA ASN A 198 -20.89 -20.86 -7.87
C ASN A 198 -21.91 -20.53 -8.97
N ALA A 199 -22.29 -21.53 -9.78
CA ALA A 199 -23.28 -21.37 -10.82
C ALA A 199 -24.69 -21.08 -10.27
N ALA A 200 -25.09 -21.74 -9.18
CA ALA A 200 -26.36 -21.49 -8.49
C ALA A 200 -26.40 -20.08 -7.86
N TYR A 201 -25.30 -19.66 -7.21
CA TYR A 201 -25.17 -18.34 -6.60
C TYR A 201 -25.17 -17.21 -7.64
N GLY A 202 -24.46 -17.37 -8.76
CA GLY A 202 -24.44 -16.39 -9.85
C GLY A 202 -25.80 -16.14 -10.49
N ARG A 203 -26.71 -17.12 -10.44
CA ARG A 203 -28.11 -16.99 -10.89
C ARG A 203 -29.07 -16.53 -9.79
N GLY A 204 -28.61 -16.42 -8.53
CA GLY A 204 -29.45 -16.13 -7.37
C GLY A 204 -30.46 -17.25 -7.06
N ASP A 205 -30.13 -18.49 -7.41
CA ASP A 205 -31.01 -19.66 -7.29
C ASP A 205 -30.99 -20.24 -5.86
N GLU A 206 -31.72 -19.57 -4.98
CA GLU A 206 -31.82 -19.92 -3.56
C GLU A 206 -32.37 -21.35 -3.29
N PRO A 207 -33.41 -21.84 -4.00
CA PRO A 207 -33.85 -23.23 -3.87
C PRO A 207 -32.74 -24.23 -4.17
N LEU A 208 -32.01 -24.04 -5.28
CA LEU A 208 -30.90 -24.91 -5.65
C LEU A 208 -29.74 -24.87 -4.64
N LEU A 209 -29.46 -23.71 -4.04
CA LEU A 209 -28.46 -23.59 -2.96
C LEU A 209 -28.87 -24.37 -1.69
N ARG A 210 -30.16 -24.49 -1.39
CA ARG A 210 -30.64 -25.35 -0.29
C ARG A 210 -30.47 -26.83 -0.61
N GLU A 211 -30.86 -27.25 -1.82
CA GLU A 211 -30.67 -28.63 -2.29
C GLU A 211 -29.18 -29.04 -2.24
N LEU A 212 -28.29 -28.16 -2.69
CA LEU A 212 -26.84 -28.38 -2.61
C LEU A 212 -26.34 -28.45 -1.15
N THR A 213 -26.97 -27.72 -0.23
CA THR A 213 -26.64 -27.79 1.21
C THR A 213 -26.99 -29.17 1.79
N GLU A 214 -28.15 -29.71 1.42
CA GLU A 214 -28.59 -31.05 1.81
C GLU A 214 -27.70 -32.14 1.18
N GLU A 215 -27.35 -31.99 -0.10
CA GLU A 215 -26.44 -32.90 -0.81
C GLU A 215 -25.04 -32.93 -0.16
N TRP A 216 -24.53 -31.76 0.27
CA TRP A 216 -23.25 -31.70 0.99
C TRP A 216 -23.33 -32.38 2.35
N ALA A 217 -24.41 -32.16 3.10
CA ALA A 217 -24.63 -32.77 4.41
C ALA A 217 -24.85 -34.28 4.35
N ALA A 218 -25.40 -34.79 3.25
CA ALA A 218 -25.52 -36.22 2.96
C ALA A 218 -24.22 -36.88 2.46
N GLY A 219 -23.18 -36.07 2.18
CA GLY A 219 -21.84 -36.55 1.85
C GLY A 219 -21.15 -37.25 3.03
N PRO A 220 -20.04 -37.97 2.78
CA PRO A 220 -19.27 -38.59 3.85
C PRO A 220 -18.86 -37.54 4.90
N ALA A 221 -19.11 -37.84 6.19
CA ALA A 221 -18.85 -36.92 7.28
C ALA A 221 -17.35 -36.56 7.33
N PRO A 222 -16.99 -35.26 7.41
CA PRO A 222 -15.60 -34.88 7.64
C PRO A 222 -15.16 -35.39 9.01
N GLU A 223 -13.96 -35.95 9.10
CA GLU A 223 -13.37 -36.26 10.41
C GLU A 223 -13.10 -34.96 11.18
N GLU A 224 -13.86 -34.71 12.25
CA GLU A 224 -13.68 -33.58 13.15
C GLU A 224 -12.33 -33.68 13.88
N HIS A 225 -11.29 -33.07 13.33
CA HIS A 225 -10.07 -32.78 14.06
C HIS A 225 -10.29 -31.51 14.89
N ARG A 226 -10.49 -31.65 16.20
CA ARG A 226 -10.24 -30.56 17.15
C ARG A 226 -8.74 -30.27 17.06
N ARG A 227 -8.37 -29.13 16.46
CA ARG A 227 -6.99 -28.69 16.40
C ARG A 227 -6.39 -28.69 17.80
N SER A 228 -5.15 -29.16 17.93
CA SER A 228 -4.42 -29.02 19.18
C SER A 228 -4.14 -27.54 19.48
N GLU A 229 -3.98 -27.18 20.75
CA GLU A 229 -3.62 -25.82 21.16
C GLU A 229 -2.36 -25.32 20.43
N SER A 230 -1.38 -26.20 20.19
CA SER A 230 -0.22 -25.91 19.37
C SER A 230 -0.54 -25.60 17.91
N GLU A 231 -1.50 -26.30 17.27
CA GLU A 231 -1.91 -26.03 15.89
C GLU A 231 -2.61 -24.67 15.76
N GLU A 232 -3.39 -24.26 16.76
CA GLU A 232 -4.00 -22.93 16.79
C GLU A 232 -2.94 -21.82 16.89
N LEU A 233 -1.93 -22.01 17.75
CA LEU A 233 -0.83 -21.07 17.90
C LEU A 233 0.05 -20.97 16.64
N TYR A 234 0.30 -22.09 15.96
CA TYR A 234 0.99 -22.07 14.66
C TYR A 234 0.15 -21.36 13.60
N ALA A 235 -1.14 -21.65 13.49
CA ALA A 235 -2.03 -20.95 12.56
C ALA A 235 -2.07 -19.43 12.82
N ARG A 236 -2.00 -19.03 14.10
CA ARG A 236 -1.92 -17.62 14.48
C ARG A 236 -0.59 -16.99 14.05
N LEU A 237 0.53 -17.69 14.22
CA LEU A 237 1.85 -17.22 13.78
C LEU A 237 1.92 -17.04 12.25
N GLU A 238 1.39 -18.01 11.50
CA GLU A 238 1.30 -17.91 10.03
C GLU A 238 0.47 -16.69 9.60
N TRP A 239 -0.68 -16.46 10.26
CA TRP A 239 -1.50 -15.28 10.00
C TRP A 239 -0.74 -13.96 10.28
N LEU A 240 0.01 -13.89 11.38
CA LEU A 240 0.83 -12.72 11.72
C LEU A 240 1.94 -12.49 10.70
N SER A 241 2.60 -13.56 10.23
CA SER A 241 3.63 -13.47 9.20
C SER A 241 3.05 -12.94 7.89
N HIS A 242 1.94 -13.52 7.43
CA HIS A 242 1.29 -13.08 6.20
C HIS A 242 0.81 -11.63 6.28
N ARG A 243 0.24 -11.22 7.43
CA ARG A 243 -0.17 -9.82 7.65
C ARG A 243 1.03 -8.88 7.60
N LYS A 244 2.16 -9.25 8.21
CA LYS A 244 3.40 -8.47 8.17
C LYS A 244 3.92 -8.34 6.75
N GLU A 245 3.91 -9.40 5.96
CA GLU A 245 4.35 -9.38 4.55
C GLU A 245 3.52 -8.38 3.73
N LEU A 246 2.19 -8.41 3.86
CA LEU A 246 1.31 -7.46 3.17
C LEU A 246 1.60 -6.01 3.56
N LEU A 247 1.74 -5.73 4.86
CA LEU A 247 2.05 -4.38 5.32
C LEU A 247 3.45 -3.91 4.89
N THR A 248 4.41 -4.84 4.76
CA THR A 248 5.75 -4.53 4.26
C THR A 248 5.71 -4.09 2.79
N LEU A 249 4.85 -4.70 1.98
CA LEU A 249 4.63 -4.26 0.59
C LEU A 249 4.05 -2.84 0.55
N VAL A 250 3.05 -2.55 1.39
CA VAL A 250 2.45 -1.20 1.49
C VAL A 250 3.49 -0.16 1.95
N ALA A 251 4.31 -0.50 2.94
CA ALA A 251 5.40 0.36 3.42
C ALA A 251 6.37 0.69 2.27
N LYS A 252 6.77 -0.32 1.51
CA LYS A 252 7.66 -0.15 0.36
C LYS A 252 7.04 0.74 -0.72
N GLU A 253 5.77 0.54 -1.06
CA GLU A 253 5.08 1.39 -2.04
C GLU A 253 5.00 2.85 -1.59
N LEU A 254 4.73 3.10 -0.30
CA LEU A 254 4.72 4.46 0.25
C LEU A 254 6.11 5.10 0.19
N GLU A 255 7.15 4.35 0.56
CA GLU A 255 8.54 4.81 0.52
C GLU A 255 9.06 5.09 -0.91
N GLU A 256 8.64 4.28 -1.89
CA GLU A 256 9.01 4.43 -3.30
C GLU A 256 8.19 5.50 -4.03
N SER A 257 7.12 6.00 -3.41
CA SER A 257 6.38 7.16 -3.95
C SER A 257 7.26 8.41 -4.02
N ALA A 258 6.95 9.34 -4.92
CA ALA A 258 7.72 10.59 -5.07
C ALA A 258 7.82 11.36 -3.74
N ILE A 259 6.71 11.47 -3.02
CA ILE A 259 6.65 12.15 -1.71
C ILE A 259 7.40 11.35 -0.63
N GLY A 260 7.25 10.02 -0.60
CA GLY A 260 8.00 9.17 0.32
C GLY A 260 9.51 9.23 0.10
N ALA A 261 9.96 9.32 -1.16
CA ALA A 261 11.36 9.54 -1.49
C ALA A 261 11.87 10.90 -0.98
N MET A 262 11.08 11.96 -1.09
CA MET A 262 11.42 13.28 -0.54
C MET A 262 11.53 13.25 0.99
N LEU A 263 10.60 12.59 1.69
CA LEU A 263 10.67 12.42 3.14
C LEU A 263 11.92 11.64 3.58
N ARG A 264 12.35 10.63 2.81
CA ARG A 264 13.62 9.91 3.08
C ARG A 264 14.86 10.77 2.87
N MET A 265 14.81 11.80 2.04
CA MET A 265 15.92 12.73 1.85
C MET A 265 16.08 13.72 3.01
N ALA A 266 14.98 14.02 3.71
CA ALA A 266 14.95 14.93 4.86
C ALA A 266 14.11 14.35 6.01
N PRO A 267 14.59 13.27 6.67
CA PRO A 267 13.82 12.59 7.72
C PRO A 267 13.64 13.45 8.98
N ASP A 268 14.59 14.35 9.27
CA ASP A 268 14.58 15.15 10.49
C ASP A 268 13.82 16.48 10.34
N ASP A 269 13.78 17.05 9.13
CA ASP A 269 13.18 18.37 8.86
C ASP A 269 12.60 18.46 7.43
N PRO A 270 11.47 17.81 7.17
CA PRO A 270 10.83 17.81 5.85
C PRO A 270 10.23 19.18 5.48
N ASP A 271 9.87 20.01 6.47
CA ASP A 271 9.34 21.36 6.24
C ASP A 271 10.41 22.28 5.64
N ARG A 272 11.64 22.22 6.16
CA ARG A 272 12.78 22.93 5.58
C ARG A 272 13.08 22.50 4.15
N LEU A 273 12.98 21.20 3.84
CA LEU A 273 13.15 20.73 2.46
C LEU A 273 12.14 21.40 1.51
N LEU A 274 10.87 21.53 1.93
CA LEU A 274 9.86 22.23 1.15
C LEU A 274 10.19 23.72 0.95
N GLU A 275 10.76 24.37 1.97
CA GLU A 275 11.19 25.77 1.88
C GLU A 275 12.35 25.94 0.91
N GLU A 276 13.36 25.07 0.97
CA GLU A 276 14.50 25.08 0.05
C GLU A 276 14.06 24.87 -1.40
N ILE A 277 13.10 23.97 -1.66
CA ILE A 277 12.54 23.76 -3.00
C ILE A 277 11.73 24.99 -3.44
N ALA A 278 10.93 25.59 -2.54
CA ALA A 278 10.18 26.80 -2.86
C ALA A 278 11.10 27.98 -3.25
N GLU A 279 12.23 28.15 -2.55
CA GLU A 279 13.22 29.18 -2.87
C GLU A 279 13.86 28.94 -4.25
N GLN A 280 14.18 27.68 -4.58
CA GLN A 280 14.70 27.32 -5.90
C GLN A 280 13.68 27.63 -7.01
N LEU A 281 12.42 27.24 -6.82
CA LEU A 281 11.35 27.52 -7.79
C LEU A 281 11.11 29.03 -7.96
N LEU A 282 11.18 29.82 -6.90
CA LEU A 282 11.07 31.28 -6.99
C LEU A 282 12.21 31.90 -7.81
N ALA A 283 13.44 31.42 -7.63
CA ALA A 283 14.59 31.86 -8.43
C ALA A 283 14.38 31.52 -9.91
N GLU A 284 13.90 30.31 -10.21
CA GLU A 284 13.57 29.87 -11.57
C GLU A 284 12.47 30.70 -12.23
N VAL A 285 11.42 31.06 -11.46
CA VAL A 285 10.35 31.95 -11.91
C VAL A 285 10.94 33.31 -12.28
N SER A 286 11.78 33.89 -11.42
CA SER A 286 12.40 35.19 -11.66
C SER A 286 13.30 35.21 -12.90
N GLU A 287 14.03 34.12 -13.14
CA GLU A 287 14.84 33.95 -14.35
C GLU A 287 13.99 33.93 -15.62
N ARG A 288 12.92 33.14 -15.63
CA ARG A 288 12.00 33.05 -16.78
C ARG A 288 11.24 34.35 -17.03
N GLU A 289 10.81 35.05 -16.00
CA GLU A 289 10.23 36.40 -16.13
C GLU A 289 11.20 37.38 -16.77
N SER A 290 12.48 37.34 -16.36
CA SER A 290 13.54 38.17 -16.95
C SER A 290 13.79 37.83 -18.42
N GLN A 291 13.79 36.54 -18.76
CA GLN A 291 13.93 36.07 -20.14
C GLN A 291 12.76 36.51 -21.02
N LEU A 292 11.52 36.36 -20.54
CA LEU A 292 10.32 36.80 -21.24
C LEU A 292 10.36 38.32 -21.50
N ALA A 293 10.76 39.09 -20.48
CA ALA A 293 10.90 40.55 -20.60
C ALA A 293 11.97 40.96 -21.64
N GLN A 294 13.05 40.19 -21.81
CA GLN A 294 14.05 40.43 -22.85
C GLN A 294 13.52 40.11 -24.25
N LEU A 295 12.65 39.10 -24.37
CA LEU A 295 12.04 38.74 -25.64
C LEU A 295 10.97 39.73 -26.10
N ALA A 296 10.28 40.37 -25.16
CA ALA A 296 9.24 41.38 -25.39
C ALA A 296 9.78 42.79 -25.71
N ARG A 297 11.09 43.02 -25.60
CA ARG A 297 11.78 44.24 -26.03
C ARG A 297 12.21 44.15 -27.49
#